data_AF-C9JD14-F1
#
_entry.id   AF-C9JD14-F1
#
_cell.length_a   1.000
_cell.length_b   1.000
_cell.length_c   1.000
_cell.angle_alpha   90.00
_cell.angle_beta   90.00
_cell.angle_gamma   90.00
#
_symmetry.space_group_name_H-M   'P 1'
#
loop_
_entity.id
_entity.type
_entity.pdbx_description
1 polymer ?
#
loop_
_entity_poly.entity_id
_entity_poly.type
_entity_poly.pdbx_seq_one_letter_code
_entity_poly.pdbx_strand_id
1 'polypeptide(L)' 'MSELEQLRQEAEQLRNQIQDARKACNDATLVQITSNMDSVGRIQMRTRRTLRGHLAKIYAMHWGYDSRLLVSASQDGKL' A
#
# COMPACT_ATOMS: atom_id res chain seq x y z
N MET A 1 -19.48 -35.09 -10.63
CA MET A 1 -19.07 -33.75 -10.17
C MET A 1 -19.48 -32.75 -11.22
N SER A 2 -20.13 -31.66 -10.82
CA SER A 2 -20.48 -30.56 -11.71
C SER A 2 -19.21 -29.87 -12.21
N GLU A 3 -19.22 -29.33 -13.43
CA GLU A 3 -18.13 -28.50 -13.98
C GLU A 3 -17.73 -27.37 -13.01
N LEU A 4 -18.72 -26.79 -12.31
CA LEU A 4 -18.48 -25.78 -11.27
C LEU A 4 -17.67 -26.32 -10.08
N GLU A 5 -17.89 -27.58 -9.69
CA GLU A 5 -17.15 -28.21 -8.60
C GLU A 5 -15.69 -28.47 -9.00
N GLN A 6 -15.48 -28.87 -10.26
CA GLN A 6 -14.13 -29.08 -10.82
C GLN A 6 -13.34 -27.76 -10.85
N LEU A 7 -13.93 -26.67 -11.35
CA LEU A 7 -13.28 -25.36 -11.39
C LEU A 7 -12.97 -24.82 -9.99
N ARG A 8 -13.86 -25.06 -9.00
CA ARG A 8 -13.60 -24.67 -7.60
C ARG A 8 -12.42 -25.45 -7.01
N GLN A 9 -12.34 -26.75 -7.29
CA GLN A 9 -11.25 -27.59 -6.81
C GLN A 9 -9.91 -27.20 -7.46
N GLU A 10 -9.93 -26.94 -8.76
CA GLU A 10 -8.75 -26.48 -9.51
C GLU A 10 -8.25 -25.12 -8.98
N ALA A 11 -9.15 -24.17 -8.73
CA ALA A 11 -8.78 -22.88 -8.15
C ALA A 11 -8.10 -23.02 -6.78
N GLU A 12 -8.62 -23.92 -5.93
CA GLU A 12 -8.01 -24.20 -4.62
C GLU A 12 -6.66 -24.91 -4.76
N GLN A 13 -6.51 -25.80 -5.74
CA GLN A 13 -5.24 -26.46 -6.04
C GLN A 13 -4.20 -25.44 -6.51
N LEU A 14 -4.54 -24.53 -7.41
CA LEU A 14 -3.66 -23.46 -7.88
C LEU A 14 -3.28 -22.51 -6.73
N ARG A 15 -4.23 -22.19 -5.85
CA ARG A 15 -3.97 -21.38 -4.64
C ARG A 15 -2.90 -22.04 -3.75
N ASN A 16 -3.01 -23.35 -3.54
CA ASN A 16 -2.05 -24.11 -2.74
C ASN A 16 -0.67 -24.20 -3.42
N GLN A 17 -0.63 -24.43 -4.73
CA GLN A 17 0.63 -24.42 -5.49
C GLN A 17 1.36 -23.07 -5.38
N ILE A 18 0.64 -21.95 -5.50
CA ILE A 18 1.22 -20.61 -5.32
C ILE A 18 1.72 -20.41 -3.88
N GLN A 19 0.96 -20.90 -2.89
CA GLN A 19 1.35 -20.81 -1.48
C GLN A 19 2.64 -21.58 -1.21
N ASP A 20 2.77 -22.78 -1.74
CA ASP A 20 3.96 -23.62 -1.55
C ASP A 20 5.18 -23.06 -2.30
N ALA A 21 4.99 -22.55 -3.53
CA ALA A 21 6.05 -21.86 -4.26
C ALA A 21 6.55 -20.59 -3.52
N ARG A 22 5.64 -19.81 -2.93
CA ARG A 22 6.01 -18.65 -2.09
C ARG A 22 6.79 -19.07 -0.85
N LYS A 23 6.40 -20.15 -0.18
CA LYS A 23 7.11 -20.67 0.99
C LYS A 23 8.49 -21.18 0.63
N ALA A 24 8.63 -21.87 -0.51
CA ALA A 24 9.90 -22.41 -0.98
C ALA A 24 10.97 -21.32 -1.18
N CYS A 25 10.57 -20.11 -1.58
CA CYS A 25 11.46 -18.98 -1.79
C CYS A 25 11.55 -18.01 -0.59
N ASN A 26 10.92 -18.32 0.55
CA ASN A 26 10.90 -17.44 1.73
C ASN A 26 11.99 -17.84 2.73
N ASP A 27 13.25 -17.66 2.33
CA ASP A 27 14.46 -18.07 3.05
C ASP A 27 14.84 -17.14 4.21
N ALA A 28 14.49 -15.85 4.12
CA ALA A 28 14.71 -14.87 5.18
C ALA A 28 13.64 -13.77 5.15
N THR A 29 13.58 -12.99 6.23
CA THR A 29 12.73 -11.80 6.31
C THR A 29 13.56 -10.53 6.21
N LEU A 30 12.96 -9.45 5.70
CA LEU A 30 13.62 -8.13 5.62
C LEU A 30 14.24 -7.72 6.96
N VAL A 31 13.52 -7.95 8.07
CA VAL A 31 13.97 -7.59 9.44
C VAL A 31 15.24 -8.34 9.83
N GLN A 32 15.37 -9.63 9.49
CA GLN A 32 16.58 -10.41 9.77
C GLN A 32 17.78 -9.90 8.97
N ILE A 33 17.56 -9.60 7.68
CA ILE A 33 18.61 -9.13 6.77
C ILE A 33 19.12 -7.74 7.16
N THR A 34 18.23 -6.85 7.62
CA THR A 34 18.60 -5.50 8.04
C THR A 34 19.04 -5.39 9.50
N SER A 35 19.31 -6.50 10.20
CA SER A 35 19.62 -6.51 11.64
C SER A 35 20.85 -5.69 12.03
N ASN A 36 21.81 -5.56 11.11
CA ASN A 36 23.04 -4.79 11.31
C ASN A 36 22.95 -3.35 10.79
N MET A 37 21.78 -2.90 10.32
CA MET A 37 21.59 -1.50 9.91
C MET A 37 21.31 -0.63 11.14
N ASP A 38 21.99 0.51 11.19
CA ASP A 38 21.73 1.51 12.22
C ASP A 38 20.29 2.05 12.11
N SER A 39 19.68 2.32 13.25
CA SER A 39 18.38 2.96 13.30
C SER A 39 18.47 4.41 12.78
N VAL A 40 17.46 4.83 12.02
CA VAL A 40 17.30 6.24 11.57
C VAL A 40 17.12 7.24 12.71
N GLY A 41 16.98 6.76 13.95
CA GLY A 41 16.78 7.60 15.13
C GLY A 41 15.40 8.26 15.16
N ARG A 42 15.24 9.28 16.01
CA ARG A 42 13.95 9.95 16.20
C ARG A 42 13.70 11.00 15.13
N ILE A 43 12.71 10.75 14.26
CA ILE A 43 12.27 11.71 13.23
C ILE A 43 11.32 12.75 13.86
N GLN A 44 11.70 14.03 13.83
CA GLN A 44 10.90 15.15 14.38
C GLN A 44 10.29 16.02 13.27
N MET A 45 9.15 15.61 12.74
CA MET A 45 8.42 16.40 11.73
C MET A 45 7.69 17.59 12.37
N ARG A 46 7.59 18.69 11.61
CA ARG A 46 6.78 19.87 11.95
C ARG A 46 5.98 20.31 10.73
N THR A 47 4.75 20.76 10.94
CA THR A 47 3.92 21.36 9.89
C THR A 47 4.61 22.61 9.34
N ARG A 48 4.87 22.64 8.02
CA ARG A 48 5.47 23.79 7.32
C ARG A 48 4.45 24.67 6.60
N ARG A 49 3.32 24.07 6.19
CA ARG A 49 2.24 24.72 5.46
C ARG A 49 0.90 24.17 5.93
N THR A 50 -0.11 25.04 5.97
CA THR A 50 -1.52 24.68 6.13
C THR A 50 -2.26 25.28 4.95
N LEU A 51 -2.72 24.44 4.02
CA LEU A 51 -3.46 24.86 2.84
C LEU A 51 -4.95 24.98 3.22
N ARG A 52 -5.43 26.22 3.37
CA ARG A 52 -6.83 26.51 3.70
C ARG A 52 -7.61 26.75 2.41
N GLY A 53 -8.82 26.21 2.31
CA GLY A 53 -9.67 26.46 1.14
C GLY A 53 -10.97 25.65 1.15
N HIS A 54 -10.88 24.33 1.34
CA HIS A 54 -12.06 23.47 1.35
C HIS A 54 -12.99 23.76 2.53
N LEU A 55 -14.29 23.61 2.28
CA LEU A 55 -15.37 23.84 3.25
C LEU A 55 -15.94 22.53 3.81
N ALA A 56 -15.47 21.39 3.30
CA ALA A 56 -15.90 20.07 3.72
C ALA A 56 -14.69 19.11 3.86
N LYS A 57 -14.98 17.84 4.16
CA LYS A 57 -13.95 16.81 4.34
C LYS A 57 -13.24 16.51 3.02
N ILE A 58 -11.91 16.51 3.06
CA ILE A 58 -11.04 16.11 1.95
C ILE A 58 -10.96 14.57 1.93
N TYR A 59 -11.09 13.97 0.74
CA TYR A 59 -11.06 12.52 0.53
C TYR A 59 -9.78 12.03 -0.15
N ALA A 60 -9.20 12.86 -1.01
CA ALA A 60 -8.04 12.48 -1.80
C ALA A 60 -7.12 13.68 -2.00
N MET A 61 -5.84 13.40 -2.17
CA MET A 61 -4.83 14.34 -2.62
C MET A 61 -3.76 13.61 -3.42
N HIS A 62 -3.11 14.31 -4.35
CA HIS A 62 -2.02 13.74 -5.14
C HIS A 62 -1.01 14.82 -5.51
N TRP A 63 0.28 14.55 -5.28
CA TRP A 63 1.37 15.44 -5.70
C TRP A 63 1.58 15.35 -7.21
N GLY A 64 1.87 16.48 -7.85
CA GLY A 64 2.43 16.48 -9.19
C GLY A 64 3.87 15.94 -9.18
N TYR A 65 4.37 15.57 -10.36
CA TYR A 65 5.75 15.11 -10.54
C TYR A 65 6.81 16.17 -10.21
N ASP A 66 6.40 17.45 -10.13
CA ASP A 66 7.28 18.59 -9.83
C ASP A 66 7.61 18.74 -8.34
N SER A 67 7.04 17.89 -7.47
CA SER A 67 7.20 17.95 -6.01
C SER A 67 6.82 19.30 -5.39
N ARG A 68 5.98 20.09 -6.08
CA ARG A 68 5.57 21.43 -5.62
C ARG A 68 4.06 21.63 -5.69
N LEU A 69 3.42 21.22 -6.77
CA LEU A 69 1.98 21.33 -6.95
C LEU A 69 1.30 20.05 -6.48
N LEU A 70 0.08 20.17 -5.95
CA LEU A 70 -0.77 19.04 -5.60
C LEU A 70 -2.22 19.39 -5.92
N VAL A 71 -3.04 18.37 -6.15
CA VAL A 71 -4.50 18.48 -6.26
C VAL A 71 -5.15 17.88 -5.01
N SER A 72 -6.29 18.41 -4.56
CA SER A 72 -7.04 17.88 -3.41
C SER A 72 -8.54 17.89 -3.66
N ALA A 73 -9.23 16.78 -3.38
CA ALA A 73 -10.65 16.61 -3.65
C ALA A 73 -11.47 16.57 -2.35
N SER A 74 -12.58 17.33 -2.30
CA SER A 74 -13.44 17.49 -1.11
C SER A 74 -14.91 17.24 -1.41
N GLN A 75 -15.67 16.93 -0.36
CA GLN A 75 -17.14 16.75 -0.40
C GLN A 75 -17.92 18.00 -0.78
N ASP A 76 -17.28 19.18 -0.78
CA ASP A 76 -17.88 20.44 -1.25
C ASP A 76 -17.98 20.50 -2.80
N GLY A 77 -17.60 19.43 -3.49
CA GLY A 77 -17.60 19.35 -4.95
C GLY A 77 -16.44 20.10 -5.60
N LYS A 78 -15.36 20.38 -4.85
CA LYS A 78 -14.14 21.04 -5.34
C LYS A 78 -12.98 20.06 -5.48
N LEU A 79 -12.19 20.29 -6.52
CA LEU A 79 -10.89 19.69 -6.84
C LEU A 79 -9.80 20.76 -6.79
#